data_AF-A0A1M6BY15-F1
#
_entry.id   AF-A0A1M6BY15-F1
#
_cell.length_a   1.000
_cell.length_b   1.000
_cell.length_c   1.000
_cell.angle_alpha   90.00
_cell.angle_beta   90.00
_cell.angle_gamma   90.00
#
_symmetry.space_group_name_H-M   'P 1'
#
loop_
_entity.id
_entity.type
_entity.pdbx_description
1 polymer ?
#
loop_
_entity_poly.entity_id
_entity_poly.type
_entity_poly.pdbx_seq_one_letter_code
_entity_poly.pdbx_strand_id
1 'polypeptide(L)'
;MHEINRLSITFFARRCKKDPENKIIYARITCNKTRSDFSLNRVLSGNLWDNHRLRGKGYSSYVLSLNKYLELIDWETIVIGLPTKLVQKF
;
A
#
# COMPACT_ATOMS: atom_id res chain seq x y z
N MET A 1 -14.30 28.39 4.87
CA MET A 1 -14.71 26.98 4.68
C MET A 1 -13.53 26.12 5.12
N HIS A 2 -13.71 25.22 6.08
CA HIS A 2 -12.66 24.24 6.40
C HIS A 2 -12.56 23.25 5.24
N GLU A 3 -11.46 23.28 4.48
CA GLU A 3 -11.16 22.21 3.55
C GLU A 3 -10.94 20.93 4.35
N ILE A 4 -11.82 19.95 4.13
CA ILE A 4 -11.60 18.59 4.63
C ILE A 4 -10.42 18.05 3.81
N ASN A 5 -9.23 18.08 4.40
CA ASN A 5 -8.05 17.43 3.82
C ASN A 5 -8.33 15.93 3.70
N ARG A 6 -8.65 15.47 2.48
CA ARG A 6 -8.93 14.05 2.22
C ARG A 6 -7.60 13.33 2.01
N LEU A 7 -7.16 12.64 3.05
CA LEU A 7 -6.03 11.70 3.01
C LEU A 7 -6.58 10.27 2.93
N SER A 8 -6.08 9.48 1.98
CA SER A 8 -6.35 8.05 1.93
C SER A 8 -5.14 7.26 1.44
N ILE A 9 -4.99 6.05 1.95
CA ILE A 9 -4.08 5.04 1.42
C ILE A 9 -4.86 3.98 0.67
N THR A 10 -4.32 3.50 -0.44
CA THR A 10 -4.86 2.34 -1.16
C THR A 10 -3.72 1.44 -1.60
N PHE A 11 -3.79 0.16 -1.25
CA PHE A 11 -2.79 -0.82 -1.65
C PHE A 11 -3.16 -1.46 -2.98
N PHE A 12 -2.16 -1.76 -3.81
CA PHE A 12 -2.37 -2.45 -5.08
C PHE A 12 -1.12 -3.24 -5.48
N ALA A 13 -1.32 -4.27 -6.31
CA ALA A 13 -0.24 -5.13 -6.77
C ALA A 13 0.02 -4.92 -8.27
N ARG A 14 1.26 -4.59 -8.64
CA ARG A 14 1.70 -4.45 -10.04
C ARG A 14 2.59 -5.62 -10.43
N ARG A 15 2.44 -6.12 -11.67
CA ARG A 15 3.28 -7.20 -12.20
C ARG A 15 4.76 -6.81 -12.19
N CYS A 16 5.62 -7.75 -11.82
CA CYS A 16 7.06 -7.64 -12.00
C CYS A 16 7.41 -7.77 -13.49
N LYS A 17 8.29 -6.89 -14.02
CA LYS A 17 8.77 -7.00 -15.41
C LYS A 17 9.66 -8.24 -15.62
N LYS A 18 10.43 -8.62 -14.60
CA LYS A 18 11.39 -9.74 -14.66
C LYS A 18 10.76 -11.10 -14.28
N ASP A 19 9.59 -11.06 -13.64
CA ASP A 19 8.94 -12.24 -13.08
C ASP A 19 7.41 -12.05 -13.18
N PRO A 20 6.77 -12.58 -14.23
CA PRO A 20 5.34 -12.34 -14.49
C PRO A 20 4.40 -12.97 -13.45
N GLU A 21 4.87 -14.02 -12.76
CA GLU A 21 4.08 -14.73 -11.75
C GLU A 21 3.97 -13.93 -10.46
N ASN A 22 4.98 -13.11 -10.21
CA ASN A 22 5.08 -12.29 -9.01
C ASN A 22 4.61 -10.85 -9.23
N LYS A 23 4.07 -10.28 -8.16
CA LYS A 23 3.62 -8.89 -8.10
C LYS A 23 4.32 -8.14 -6.99
N ILE A 24 4.71 -6.91 -7.27
CA ILE A 24 5.19 -5.97 -6.26
C ILE A 24 3.99 -5.22 -5.69
N ILE A 25 3.93 -5.13 -4.36
CA ILE A 25 2.92 -4.35 -3.66
C ILE A 25 3.34 -2.88 -3.62
N TYR A 26 2.38 -2.02 -3.94
CA TYR A 26 2.50 -0.57 -3.89
C TYR A 26 1.44 -0.03 -2.94
N ALA A 27 1.76 1.12 -2.36
CA ALA A 27 0.81 1.96 -1.68
C ALA A 27 0.63 3.25 -2.48
N ARG A 28 -0.64 3.65 -2.64
CA ARG A 28 -1.05 4.92 -3.22
C ARG A 28 -1.51 5.81 -2.09
N ILE A 29 -0.81 6.91 -1.85
CA ILE A 29 -1.29 7.99 -1.00
C ILE A 29 -2.05 8.98 -1.87
N THR A 30 -3.29 9.28 -1.50
CA THR A 30 -4.07 10.38 -2.09
C THR A 30 -4.20 11.48 -1.05
N CYS A 31 -3.73 12.68 -1.36
CA CYS A 31 -3.91 13.87 -0.54
C CYS A 31 -4.45 14.99 -1.43
N ASN A 32 -5.63 15.52 -1.10
CA ASN A 32 -6.21 16.69 -1.77
C ASN A 32 -6.16 16.60 -3.30
N LYS A 33 -6.56 15.43 -3.84
CA LYS A 33 -6.59 15.08 -5.27
C LYS A 33 -5.22 14.77 -5.91
N THR A 34 -4.12 14.99 -5.20
CA THR A 34 -2.78 14.57 -5.63
C THR A 34 -2.54 13.12 -5.21
N ARG A 35 -1.95 12.32 -6.10
CA ARG A 35 -1.65 10.90 -5.86
C ARG A 35 -0.15 10.66 -5.98
N SER A 36 0.39 9.90 -5.03
CA SER A 36 1.76 9.40 -5.09
C SER A 36 1.76 7.90 -4.85
N ASP A 37 2.41 7.18 -5.74
CA ASP A 37 2.55 5.72 -5.66
C ASP A 37 3.98 5.39 -5.23
N PHE A 38 4.14 4.52 -4.25
CA PHE A 38 5.45 4.04 -3.80
C PHE A 38 5.45 2.52 -3.65
N SER A 39 6.57 1.91 -4.03
CA SER A 39 6.75 0.48 -3.85
C SER A 39 7.04 0.19 -2.38
N LEU A 40 6.37 -0.82 -1.84
CA LEU A 40 6.67 -1.35 -0.52
C LEU A 40 7.82 -2.36 -0.54
N ASN A 41 8.40 -2.63 -1.72
CA ASN A 41 9.41 -3.68 -1.93
C ASN A 41 8.98 -5.04 -1.33
N ARG A 42 7.68 -5.33 -1.38
CA ARG A 42 7.11 -6.63 -1.01
C ARG A 42 6.64 -7.31 -2.28
N VAL A 43 7.02 -8.58 -2.42
CA VAL A 43 6.66 -9.39 -3.58
C VAL A 43 5.69 -10.47 -3.15
N LEU A 44 4.63 -10.69 -3.92
CA LEU A 44 3.65 -11.73 -3.66
C LEU A 44 3.26 -12.37 -4.98
N SER A 45 3.09 -13.70 -5.00
CA SER A 45 2.54 -14.37 -6.17
C SER A 45 1.20 -13.72 -6.55
N GLY A 46 0.98 -13.49 -7.84
CA GLY A 46 -0.25 -12.89 -8.35
C GLY A 46 -1.49 -13.67 -7.95
N ASN A 47 -1.34 -14.99 -7.80
CA ASN A 47 -2.40 -15.89 -7.35
C ASN A 47 -2.70 -15.78 -5.86
N LEU A 48 -1.90 -15.06 -5.07
CA LEU A 48 -2.10 -14.82 -3.65
C LEU A 48 -2.53 -13.38 -3.35
N TRP A 49 -2.76 -12.53 -4.36
CA TRP A 49 -3.32 -11.19 -4.16
C TRP A 49 -4.83 -11.16 -4.41
N ASP A 50 -5.57 -10.48 -3.55
CA ASP A 50 -7.00 -10.22 -3.72
C ASP A 50 -7.22 -8.74 -4.10
N ASN A 51 -7.68 -8.49 -5.33
CA ASN A 51 -7.93 -7.13 -5.83
C ASN A 51 -9.18 -6.48 -5.24
N HIS A 52 -10.11 -7.24 -4.65
CA HIS A 52 -11.29 -6.68 -3.99
C HIS A 52 -10.97 -6.30 -2.56
N ARG A 53 -10.20 -7.12 -1.85
CA ARG A 53 -9.80 -6.87 -0.46
C ARG A 53 -8.54 -6.01 -0.34
N LEU A 54 -7.81 -5.82 -1.44
CA LEU A 54 -6.52 -5.12 -1.50
C LEU A 54 -5.49 -5.67 -0.50
N ARG A 55 -5.48 -6.99 -0.33
CA ARG A 55 -4.66 -7.71 0.65
C ARG A 55 -4.23 -9.07 0.10
N GLY A 56 -3.25 -9.70 0.75
CA GLY A 56 -2.87 -11.07 0.46
C GLY A 56 -3.95 -12.06 0.90
N LYS A 57 -4.19 -13.11 0.11
CA LYS A 57 -5.09 -14.23 0.41
C LYS A 57 -4.33 -15.52 0.72
N GLY A 58 -4.92 -16.37 1.56
CA GLY A 58 -4.30 -17.58 2.07
C GLY A 58 -3.73 -17.41 3.48
N TYR A 59 -3.10 -18.47 3.99
CA TYR A 59 -2.70 -18.60 5.39
C TYR A 59 -1.20 -18.84 5.58
N SER A 60 -0.39 -18.62 4.54
CA SER A 60 1.07 -18.72 4.69
C SER A 60 1.57 -17.67 5.68
N SER A 61 2.61 -18.01 6.44
CA SER A 61 3.24 -17.10 7.40
C SER A 61 3.62 -15.76 6.75
N TYR A 62 4.09 -15.80 5.50
CA TYR A 62 4.41 -14.63 4.70
C TYR A 62 3.16 -13.77 4.40
N VAL A 63 2.06 -14.36 3.95
CA VAL A 63 0.81 -13.61 3.66
C VAL A 63 0.27 -12.96 4.93
N LEU A 64 0.27 -13.67 6.06
CA LEU A 64 -0.18 -13.14 7.34
C LEU A 64 0.72 -11.98 7.81
N SER A 65 2.04 -12.13 7.69
CA SER A 65 3.00 -11.06 8.00
C SER A 65 2.82 -9.83 7.10
N LEU A 66 2.64 -10.05 5.79
CA LEU A 66 2.36 -8.98 4.83
C LEU A 66 1.07 -8.23 5.19
N ASN A 67 -0.02 -8.95 5.49
CA ASN A 67 -1.29 -8.31 5.84
C ASN A 67 -1.20 -7.47 7.12
N LYS A 68 -0.50 -7.97 8.15
CA LYS A 68 -0.21 -7.19 9.38
C LYS A 68 0.59 -5.93 9.08
N TYR A 69 1.57 -6.03 8.19
CA TYR A 69 2.38 -4.87 7.77
C TYR A 69 1.53 -3.82 7.03
N LEU A 70 0.64 -4.23 6.13
CA LEU A 70 -0.27 -3.31 5.44
C LEU A 70 -1.25 -2.62 6.42
N GLU A 71 -1.75 -3.36 7.40
CA GLU A 71 -2.62 -2.83 8.46
C GLU A 71 -1.90 -1.79 9.33
N LEU A 72 -0.62 -2.03 9.67
CA LEU A 72 0.20 -1.06 10.40
C LEU A 72 0.37 0.24 9.62
N ILE A 73 0.69 0.18 8.32
CA ILE A 73 0.83 1.38 7.47
C ILE A 73 -0.48 2.18 7.41
N ASP A 74 -1.59 1.47 7.25
CA ASP A 74 -2.92 2.08 7.19
C ASP A 74 -3.24 2.80 8.51
N TRP A 75 -3.00 2.13 9.64
CA TRP A 75 -3.17 2.69 10.98
C TRP A 75 -2.26 3.89 11.25
N GLU A 76 -0.96 3.78 10.99
CA GLU A 76 0.01 4.86 11.22
C GLU A 76 -0.34 6.10 10.38
N THR A 77 -0.79 5.92 9.14
CA THR A 77 -1.13 7.06 8.29
C THR A 77 -2.44 7.74 8.73
N ILE A 78 -3.39 6.97 9.24
CA ILE A 78 -4.67 7.51 9.73
C ILE A 78 -4.49 8.21 11.09
N VAL A 79 -3.69 7.64 11.98
CA VAL A 79 -3.46 8.17 13.33
C VAL A 79 -2.52 9.38 13.32
N ILE A 80 -1.49 9.36 12.48
CA ILE A 80 -0.52 10.44 12.33
C ILE A 80 -0.94 11.27 11.12
N GLY A 81 -2.12 11.89 11.18
CA GLY A 81 -2.52 12.83 10.14
C GLY A 81 -1.62 14.07 10.17
N LEU A 82 -0.41 14.02 9.59
CA LEU A 82 0.38 15.16 9.09
C LEU A 82 1.68 14.68 8.37
N PRO A 83 2.18 15.49 7.42
CA PRO A 83 3.33 15.23 6.56
C PRO A 83 4.62 15.44 7.34
N THR A 84 5.59 14.53 7.28
CA THR A 84 6.96 14.94 7.66
C THR A 84 8.13 14.10 7.18
N LYS A 85 8.00 12.85 6.69
CA LYS A 85 9.22 12.10 6.31
C LYS A 85 9.20 11.27 5.02
N LEU A 86 8.07 11.12 4.34
CA LEU A 86 8.03 10.48 3.00
C LEU A 86 8.18 11.48 1.83
N VAL A 87 8.08 12.79 2.10
CA VAL A 87 8.27 13.85 1.08
C VAL A 87 9.72 14.38 1.02
N GLN A 88 10.58 14.11 2.02
CA GLN A 88 11.99 14.55 2.01
C GLN A 88 12.91 13.72 1.09
N LYS A 89 12.35 13.02 0.11
CA LYS A 89 13.09 12.52 -1.07
C LYS A 89 12.58 13.11 -2.39
N PHE A 90 11.87 14.23 -2.29
CA PHE A 90 11.75 15.25 -3.34
C PHE A 90 12.54 16.48 -2.91
#